data_AF-A0A962H723-F1
#
_entry.id   AF-A0A962H723-F1
#
_cell.length_a   1.000
_cell.length_b   1.000
_cell.length_c   1.000
_cell.angle_alpha   90.00
_cell.angle_beta   90.00
_cell.angle_gamma   90.00
#
_symmetry.space_group_name_H-M   'P 1'
#
loop_
_entity.id
_entity.type
_entity.pdbx_description
1 polymer ?
#
loop_
_entity_poly.entity_id
_entity_poly.type
_entity_poly.pdbx_seq_one_letter_code
_entity_poly.pdbx_strand_id
1 'polypeptide(L)'
;MTGSNLTQKLSVVLLAVALSACGSAPKRDLALERLQAEWREVGTSSARSKAPLEHRDAEQALDALARGEGSEAERAELAFVAEQRLQILRVAVAGADNRDRLAALELERQQILLEATRRDAELARIEAEKLRLQSLARAEEAERMRREAETESARRLASEELAELAQQEAEAARRLADAQSREAGLARREAELASAQALSLRQQLASIRAVSSTRGLVITLGDAYFASGQSQLAAAARENLGSIMEILARYPEQQVSVEGHTDSSGSDEANLSLSQQRAQSVREALVAQGADPNRIVATGFGETQPIASNDNSQGRARNRRVEIVIEGAQ
;
A
#
# COMPACT_ATOMS: atom_id res chain seq x y z
N MET A 1 -29.10 38.71 -120.37
CA MET A 1 -29.11 40.03 -121.04
C MET A 1 -27.67 40.32 -121.41
N THR A 2 -27.30 39.99 -122.65
CA THR A 2 -26.93 40.97 -123.71
C THR A 2 -25.57 41.59 -123.40
N GLY A 3 -24.47 41.14 -124.00
CA GLY A 3 -24.18 41.14 -125.44
C GLY A 3 -23.00 42.10 -125.62
N SER A 4 -21.82 41.62 -126.04
CA SER A 4 -21.35 41.67 -127.44
C SER A 4 -21.22 43.13 -127.91
N ASN A 5 -20.10 43.62 -128.43
CA ASN A 5 -19.38 43.15 -129.61
C ASN A 5 -18.31 44.24 -129.88
N LEU A 6 -17.06 43.90 -130.16
CA LEU A 6 -16.54 43.55 -131.49
C LEU A 6 -16.17 44.80 -132.30
N THR A 7 -15.05 44.64 -133.01
CA THR A 7 -14.61 45.29 -134.25
C THR A 7 -13.68 46.51 -134.14
N GLN A 8 -12.61 46.69 -134.94
CA GLN A 8 -11.95 45.84 -135.95
C GLN A 8 -10.77 46.63 -136.58
N LYS A 9 -9.63 45.94 -136.78
CA LYS A 9 -8.65 46.03 -137.89
C LYS A 9 -7.60 47.16 -138.03
N LEU A 10 -6.36 46.66 -138.23
CA LEU A 10 -5.28 47.01 -139.19
C LEU A 10 -4.63 48.41 -139.07
N SER A 11 -3.30 48.60 -139.01
CA SER A 11 -2.25 48.02 -139.87
C SER A 11 -0.84 48.23 -139.27
N VAL A 12 -0.03 47.17 -139.24
CA VAL A 12 1.34 47.04 -139.81
C VAL A 12 2.21 48.31 -139.92
N VAL A 13 3.41 48.29 -139.31
CA VAL A 13 4.73 48.34 -140.00
C VAL A 13 5.86 48.15 -138.97
N LEU A 14 6.77 47.25 -139.34
CA LEU A 14 8.12 46.99 -138.81
C LEU A 14 8.90 48.25 -138.40
N LEU A 15 9.62 48.20 -137.26
CA LEU A 15 11.06 48.47 -137.29
C LEU A 15 11.77 47.81 -136.10
N ALA A 16 12.60 46.82 -136.43
CA ALA A 16 13.60 46.28 -135.53
C ALA A 16 14.71 47.33 -135.32
N VAL A 17 14.92 47.73 -134.08
CA VAL A 17 16.22 48.25 -133.64
C VAL A 17 16.74 47.28 -132.59
N ALA A 18 17.51 46.31 -133.06
CA ALA A 18 18.40 45.53 -132.24
C ALA A 18 19.52 46.46 -131.75
N LEU A 19 19.28 47.15 -130.64
CA LEU A 19 20.38 47.66 -129.81
C LEU A 19 20.81 46.51 -128.91
N SER A 20 21.79 45.79 -129.43
CA SER A 20 22.78 45.04 -128.68
C SER A 20 23.29 45.88 -127.52
N ALA A 21 22.66 45.72 -126.35
CA ALA A 21 23.29 45.96 -125.08
C ALA A 21 23.80 44.60 -124.60
N CYS A 22 24.91 44.13 -125.17
CA CYS A 22 25.80 43.19 -124.49
C CYS A 22 26.40 43.89 -123.26
N GLY A 23 25.57 44.14 -122.25
CA GLY A 23 26.06 44.23 -120.88
C GLY A 23 26.40 42.80 -120.49
N SER A 24 27.68 42.46 -120.46
CA SER A 24 28.17 41.22 -119.86
C SER A 24 27.47 41.06 -118.51
N ALA A 25 26.74 39.96 -118.32
CA ALA A 25 26.17 39.64 -117.02
C ALA A 25 27.28 39.80 -115.96
N PRO A 26 27.04 40.51 -114.84
CA PRO A 26 28.07 40.70 -113.83
C PRO A 26 28.60 39.33 -113.42
N LYS A 27 29.94 39.17 -113.40
CA LYS A 27 30.58 37.94 -112.92
C LYS A 27 30.03 37.67 -111.51
N ARG A 28 29.25 36.61 -111.34
CA ARG A 28 28.67 36.24 -110.04
C ARG A 28 29.81 35.93 -109.07
N ASP A 29 29.84 36.65 -107.95
CA ASP A 29 30.75 36.34 -106.85
C ASP A 29 30.10 35.29 -105.94
N LEU A 30 30.34 34.02 -106.29
CA LEU A 30 29.82 32.87 -105.56
C LEU A 30 30.33 32.81 -104.11
N ALA A 31 31.51 33.36 -103.82
CA ALA A 31 32.06 33.38 -102.47
C ALA A 31 31.31 34.39 -101.60
N LEU A 32 31.03 35.58 -102.11
CA LEU A 32 30.21 36.58 -101.44
C LEU A 32 28.78 36.08 -101.21
N GLU A 33 28.13 35.46 -102.21
CA GLU A 33 26.77 34.91 -102.06
C GLU A 33 26.69 33.83 -100.95
N ARG A 34 27.68 32.92 -100.90
CA ARG A 34 27.77 31.89 -99.85
C ARG A 34 27.96 32.52 -98.47
N LEU A 35 28.90 33.44 -98.31
CA LEU A 35 29.21 34.06 -97.02
C LEU A 35 28.06 34.97 -96.54
N GLN A 36 27.33 35.62 -97.44
CA GLN A 36 26.10 36.37 -97.10
C GLN A 36 24.94 35.46 -96.67
N ALA A 37 24.85 34.23 -97.20
CA ALA A 37 23.89 33.24 -96.71
C ALA A 37 24.26 32.79 -95.29
N GLU A 38 25.53 32.51 -95.04
CA GLU A 38 26.05 32.12 -93.72
C GLU A 38 25.92 33.25 -92.69
N TRP A 39 26.13 34.51 -93.09
CA TRP A 39 25.87 35.69 -92.26
C TRP A 39 24.41 35.82 -91.84
N ARG A 40 23.45 35.48 -92.70
CA ARG A 40 22.02 35.53 -92.34
C ARG A 40 21.67 34.55 -91.23
N GLU A 41 22.41 33.45 -91.12
CA GLU A 41 22.22 32.46 -90.04
C GLU A 41 22.96 32.84 -88.77
N VAL A 42 24.21 33.30 -88.88
CA VAL A 42 25.10 33.52 -87.73
C VAL A 42 25.07 34.97 -87.23
N GLY A 43 24.89 35.96 -88.11
CA GLY A 43 24.94 37.40 -87.83
C GLY A 43 23.67 37.98 -87.17
N THR A 44 22.94 37.19 -86.37
CA THR A 44 21.68 37.60 -85.73
C THR A 44 21.89 38.68 -84.65
N SER A 45 20.81 39.30 -84.20
CA SER A 45 20.84 40.22 -83.04
C SER A 45 21.31 39.55 -81.75
N SER A 46 21.02 38.25 -81.58
CA SER A 46 21.53 37.41 -80.48
C SER A 46 23.04 37.20 -80.57
N ALA A 47 23.57 36.99 -81.78
CA ALA A 47 25.02 36.92 -81.97
C ALA A 47 25.71 38.24 -81.64
N ARG A 48 25.10 39.37 -82.00
CA ARG A 48 25.60 40.71 -81.65
C ARG A 48 25.64 40.95 -80.14
N SER A 49 24.67 40.44 -79.36
CA SER A 49 24.71 40.59 -77.90
C SER A 49 25.71 39.66 -77.22
N LYS A 50 25.92 38.45 -77.79
CA LYS A 50 26.79 37.42 -77.23
C LYS A 50 28.27 37.57 -77.57
N ALA A 51 28.58 38.06 -78.77
CA ALA A 51 29.92 38.24 -79.31
C ALA A 51 30.01 39.57 -80.07
N PRO A 52 29.89 40.72 -79.39
CA PRO A 52 29.73 42.03 -80.03
C PRO A 52 30.95 42.45 -80.87
N LEU A 53 32.15 42.06 -80.46
CA LEU A 53 33.40 42.40 -81.17
C LEU A 53 33.53 41.53 -82.43
N GLU A 54 33.36 40.22 -82.30
CA GLU A 54 33.45 39.26 -83.38
C GLU A 54 32.34 39.46 -84.42
N HIS A 55 31.15 39.89 -83.97
CA HIS A 55 30.01 40.21 -84.83
C HIS A 55 30.34 41.40 -85.72
N ARG A 56 30.87 42.46 -85.13
CA ARG A 56 31.32 43.66 -85.84
C ARG A 56 32.47 43.36 -86.82
N ASP A 57 33.46 42.57 -86.41
CA ASP A 57 34.60 42.20 -87.26
C ASP A 57 34.15 41.40 -88.49
N ALA A 58 33.19 40.48 -88.33
CA ALA A 58 32.61 39.72 -89.44
C ALA A 58 31.75 40.59 -90.36
N GLU A 59 30.93 41.50 -89.81
CA GLU A 59 30.16 42.49 -90.57
C GLU A 59 31.08 43.37 -91.43
N GLN A 60 32.16 43.89 -90.84
CA GLN A 60 33.14 44.71 -91.55
C GLN A 60 33.89 43.95 -92.64
N ALA A 61 34.25 42.68 -92.41
CA ALA A 61 34.94 41.86 -93.40
C ALA A 61 34.03 41.52 -94.60
N LEU A 62 32.74 41.27 -94.36
CA LEU A 62 31.74 41.06 -95.41
C LEU A 62 31.48 42.35 -96.21
N ASP A 63 31.38 43.50 -95.52
CA ASP A 63 31.23 44.81 -96.17
C ASP A 63 32.46 45.18 -97.02
N ALA A 64 33.66 44.78 -96.59
CA ALA A 64 34.89 44.96 -97.34
C ALA A 64 34.92 44.09 -98.60
N LEU A 65 34.50 42.82 -98.50
CA LEU A 65 34.36 41.92 -99.66
C LEU A 65 33.28 42.42 -100.64
N ALA A 66 32.15 42.95 -100.14
CA ALA A 66 31.07 43.46 -100.96
C ALA A 66 31.42 44.74 -101.74
N ARG A 67 32.26 45.61 -101.15
CA ARG A 67 32.71 46.88 -101.76
C ARG A 67 34.06 46.79 -102.47
N GLY A 68 34.81 45.69 -102.29
CA GLY A 68 36.13 45.51 -102.86
C GLY A 68 36.08 45.41 -104.39
N GLU A 69 36.68 46.40 -105.06
CA GLU A 69 36.96 46.36 -106.50
C GLU A 69 38.44 46.02 -106.69
N GLY A 70 38.76 44.99 -107.47
CA GLY A 70 40.13 44.50 -107.59
C GLY A 70 40.25 43.25 -108.45
N SER A 71 41.48 42.75 -108.57
CA SER A 71 41.81 41.49 -109.24
C SER A 71 41.17 40.28 -108.53
N GLU A 72 41.10 39.15 -109.23
CA GLU A 72 40.56 37.90 -108.67
C GLU A 72 41.34 37.44 -107.42
N ALA A 73 42.65 37.71 -107.35
CA ALA A 73 43.48 37.41 -106.19
C ALA A 73 43.14 38.26 -104.97
N GLU A 74 42.95 39.58 -105.14
CA GLU A 74 42.60 40.49 -104.04
C GLU A 74 41.21 40.18 -103.46
N ARG A 75 40.24 39.79 -104.31
CA ARG A 75 38.93 39.33 -103.84
C ARG A 75 39.00 38.01 -103.09
N ALA A 76 39.86 37.08 -103.52
CA ALA A 76 40.06 35.81 -102.82
C ALA A 76 40.64 36.01 -101.41
N GLU A 77 41.55 36.96 -101.22
CA GLU A 77 42.08 37.32 -99.91
C GLU A 77 41.01 37.91 -98.99
N LEU A 78 40.19 38.85 -99.49
CA LEU A 78 39.07 39.42 -98.73
C LEU A 78 38.03 38.35 -98.36
N ALA A 79 37.75 37.41 -99.28
CA ALA A 79 36.83 36.29 -99.04
C ALA A 79 37.37 35.36 -97.95
N PHE A 80 38.67 35.06 -97.97
CA PHE A 80 39.32 34.27 -96.93
C PHE A 80 39.21 34.97 -95.56
N VAL A 81 39.50 36.27 -95.48
CA VAL A 81 39.37 37.02 -94.22
C VAL A 81 37.92 37.01 -93.73
N ALA A 82 36.94 37.24 -94.60
CA ALA A 82 35.53 37.20 -94.24
C ALA A 82 35.08 35.82 -93.75
N GLU A 83 35.52 34.74 -94.40
CA GLU A 83 35.27 33.35 -93.96
C GLU A 83 35.87 33.10 -92.57
N GLN A 84 37.12 33.51 -92.33
CA GLN A 84 37.76 33.35 -91.03
C GLN A 84 37.05 34.17 -89.93
N ARG A 85 36.64 35.41 -90.21
CA ARG A 85 35.89 36.23 -89.24
C ARG A 85 34.51 35.63 -88.92
N LEU A 86 33.81 35.11 -89.92
CA LEU A 86 32.52 34.45 -89.73
C LEU A 86 32.66 33.15 -88.93
N GLN A 87 33.73 32.39 -89.15
CA GLN A 87 34.05 31.21 -88.35
C GLN A 87 34.36 31.57 -86.88
N ILE A 88 35.15 32.61 -86.64
CA ILE A 88 35.43 33.13 -85.30
C ILE A 88 34.14 33.55 -84.60
N LEU A 89 33.26 34.29 -85.28
CA LEU A 89 31.95 34.68 -84.75
C LEU A 89 31.12 33.45 -84.36
N ARG A 90 31.03 32.43 -85.22
CA ARG A 90 30.28 31.20 -84.91
C ARG A 90 30.79 30.53 -83.64
N VAL A 91 32.11 30.40 -83.50
CA VAL A 91 32.73 29.78 -82.32
C VAL A 91 32.49 30.64 -81.08
N ALA A 92 32.59 31.97 -81.18
CA ALA A 92 32.35 32.88 -80.06
C ALA A 92 30.90 32.82 -79.57
N VAL A 93 29.93 32.80 -80.49
CA VAL A 93 28.49 32.65 -80.17
C VAL A 93 28.21 31.30 -79.52
N ALA A 94 28.70 30.20 -80.10
CA ALA A 94 28.53 28.87 -79.51
C ALA A 94 29.20 28.76 -78.12
N GLY A 95 30.35 29.43 -77.92
CA GLY A 95 31.01 29.53 -76.63
C GLY A 95 30.22 30.34 -75.60
N ALA A 96 29.55 31.41 -76.01
CA ALA A 96 28.62 32.16 -75.15
C ALA A 96 27.39 31.33 -74.80
N ASP A 97 26.77 30.64 -75.76
CA ASP A 97 25.62 29.74 -75.53
C ASP A 97 25.94 28.65 -74.52
N ASN A 98 27.12 28.04 -74.64
CA ASN A 98 27.56 27.02 -73.70
C ASN A 98 27.80 27.58 -72.29
N ARG A 99 28.34 28.80 -72.17
CA ARG A 99 28.50 29.47 -70.87
C ARG A 99 27.15 29.76 -70.22
N ASP A 100 26.18 30.27 -70.98
CA ASP A 100 24.82 30.52 -70.46
C ASP A 100 24.17 29.22 -70.00
N ARG A 101 24.33 28.13 -70.77
CA ARG A 101 23.82 26.81 -70.40
C ARG A 101 24.49 26.24 -69.16
N LEU A 102 25.80 26.39 -69.01
CA LEU A 102 26.52 25.98 -67.81
C LEU A 102 26.05 26.75 -66.59
N ALA A 103 25.90 28.07 -66.69
CA ALA A 103 25.38 28.89 -65.58
C ALA A 103 23.96 28.48 -65.17
N ALA A 104 23.09 28.16 -66.13
CA ALA A 104 21.74 27.66 -65.84
C ALA A 104 21.75 26.30 -65.12
N LEU A 105 22.59 25.36 -65.59
CA LEU A 105 22.73 24.04 -64.96
C LEU A 105 23.37 24.12 -63.57
N GLU A 106 24.30 25.05 -63.35
CA GLU A 106 24.89 25.29 -62.03
C GLU A 106 23.85 25.81 -61.05
N LEU A 107 22.98 26.74 -61.48
CA LEU A 107 21.89 27.24 -60.65
C LEU A 107 20.89 26.12 -60.29
N GLU A 108 20.51 25.29 -61.27
CA GLU A 108 19.63 24.14 -61.05
C GLU A 108 20.26 23.15 -60.06
N ARG A 109 21.55 22.82 -60.23
CA ARG A 109 22.29 21.97 -59.30
C ARG A 109 22.28 22.56 -57.88
N GLN A 110 22.51 23.87 -57.74
CA GLN A 110 22.50 24.53 -56.44
C GLN A 110 21.12 24.46 -55.77
N GLN A 111 20.05 24.63 -56.53
CA GLN A 111 18.67 24.49 -56.03
C GLN A 111 18.38 23.06 -55.56
N ILE A 112 18.75 22.06 -56.37
CA ILE A 112 18.57 20.64 -56.01
C ILE A 112 19.32 20.29 -54.72
N LEU A 113 20.57 20.75 -54.58
CA LEU A 113 21.37 20.53 -53.36
C LEU A 113 20.75 21.22 -52.14
N LEU A 114 20.22 22.44 -52.32
CA LEU A 114 19.55 23.15 -51.24
C LEU A 114 18.26 22.43 -50.80
N GLU A 115 17.49 21.90 -51.74
CA GLU A 115 16.30 21.10 -51.40
C GLU A 115 16.65 19.79 -50.70
N ALA A 116 17.70 19.09 -51.17
CA ALA A 116 18.17 17.86 -50.55
C ALA A 116 18.61 18.10 -49.09
N THR A 117 19.46 19.12 -48.88
CA THR A 117 19.93 19.48 -47.52
C THR A 117 18.78 19.90 -46.59
N ARG A 118 17.76 20.60 -47.12
CA ARG A 118 16.55 20.93 -46.34
C ARG A 118 15.78 19.67 -45.93
N ARG A 119 15.56 18.72 -46.85
CA ARG A 119 14.88 17.45 -46.55
C ARG A 119 15.65 16.63 -45.52
N ASP A 120 16.97 16.55 -45.64
CA ASP A 120 17.81 15.85 -44.67
C ASP A 120 17.72 16.48 -43.27
N ALA A 121 17.73 17.82 -43.20
CA ALA A 121 17.57 18.54 -41.94
C ALA A 121 16.17 18.33 -41.32
N GLU A 122 15.11 18.24 -42.13
CA GLU A 122 13.76 17.94 -41.66
C GLU A 122 13.66 16.51 -41.12
N LEU A 123 14.22 15.52 -41.82
CA LEU A 123 14.25 14.14 -41.36
C LEU A 123 15.03 13.99 -40.05
N ALA A 124 16.19 14.66 -39.95
CA ALA A 124 16.98 14.67 -38.71
C ALA A 124 16.21 15.29 -37.53
N ARG A 125 15.42 16.36 -37.77
CA ARG A 125 14.56 16.96 -36.74
C ARG A 125 13.45 16.02 -36.30
N ILE A 126 12.78 15.36 -37.24
CA ILE A 126 11.72 14.39 -36.93
C ILE A 126 12.28 13.22 -36.12
N GLU A 127 13.45 12.71 -36.50
CA GLU A 127 14.12 11.63 -35.77
C GLU A 127 14.54 12.05 -34.36
N ALA A 128 15.13 13.24 -34.21
CA ALA A 128 15.49 13.79 -32.91
C ALA A 128 14.27 13.97 -32.00
N GLU A 129 13.15 14.48 -32.54
CA GLU A 129 11.91 14.65 -31.77
C GLU A 129 11.31 13.29 -31.38
N LYS A 130 11.33 12.31 -32.28
CA LYS A 130 10.90 10.94 -31.97
C LYS A 130 11.74 10.34 -30.84
N LEU A 131 13.06 10.48 -30.89
CA LEU A 131 13.96 9.99 -29.83
C LEU A 131 13.70 10.71 -28.50
N ARG A 132 13.45 12.02 -28.54
CA ARG A 132 13.08 12.82 -27.36
C ARG A 132 11.79 12.29 -26.74
N LEU A 133 10.73 12.08 -27.53
CA LEU A 133 9.45 11.54 -27.05
C LEU A 133 9.60 10.12 -26.49
N GLN A 134 10.40 9.26 -27.13
CA GLN A 134 10.70 7.93 -26.60
C GLN A 134 11.46 7.99 -25.27
N SER A 135 12.39 8.94 -25.12
CA SER A 135 13.11 9.13 -23.86
C SER A 135 12.19 9.62 -22.74
N LEU A 136 11.25 10.53 -23.06
CA LEU A 136 10.25 11.03 -22.12
C LEU A 136 9.33 9.89 -21.66
N ALA A 137 8.78 9.11 -22.61
CA ALA A 137 7.91 7.98 -22.30
C ALA A 137 8.60 6.95 -21.40
N ARG A 138 9.88 6.62 -21.67
CA ARG A 138 10.69 5.73 -20.82
C ARG A 138 10.90 6.31 -19.42
N ALA A 139 11.11 7.61 -19.31
CA ALA A 139 11.26 8.28 -18.01
C ALA A 139 9.95 8.24 -17.21
N GLU A 140 8.82 8.52 -17.85
CA GLU A 140 7.48 8.44 -17.23
C GLU A 140 7.15 7.01 -16.78
N GLU A 141 7.42 6.01 -17.61
CA GLU A 141 7.27 4.59 -17.25
C GLU A 141 8.16 4.20 -16.07
N ALA A 142 9.41 4.66 -16.04
CA ALA A 142 10.33 4.42 -14.94
C ALA A 142 9.85 5.08 -13.62
N GLU A 143 9.35 6.32 -13.68
CA GLU A 143 8.75 6.97 -12.52
C GLU A 143 7.50 6.24 -12.03
N ARG A 144 6.64 5.80 -12.94
CA ARG A 144 5.45 5.01 -12.58
C ARG A 144 5.84 3.71 -11.87
N MET A 145 6.79 2.97 -12.41
CA MET A 145 7.30 1.75 -11.78
C MET A 145 7.90 2.01 -10.39
N ARG A 146 8.63 3.13 -10.22
CA ARG A 146 9.16 3.53 -8.91
C ARG A 146 8.04 3.81 -7.91
N ARG A 147 7.02 4.57 -8.29
CA ARG A 147 5.86 4.86 -7.43
C ARG A 147 5.12 3.57 -7.06
N GLU A 148 4.91 2.68 -8.02
CA GLU A 148 4.27 1.37 -7.75
C GLU A 148 5.11 0.55 -6.76
N ALA A 149 6.43 0.47 -6.96
CA ALA A 149 7.35 -0.21 -6.04
C ALA A 149 7.37 0.43 -4.63
N GLU A 150 7.35 1.76 -4.53
CA GLU A 150 7.24 2.49 -3.27
C GLU A 150 5.93 2.18 -2.56
N THR A 151 4.79 2.22 -3.27
CA THR A 151 3.49 1.88 -2.67
C THR A 151 3.41 0.44 -2.21
N GLU A 152 4.00 -0.48 -2.95
CA GLU A 152 4.10 -1.89 -2.57
C GLU A 152 4.99 -2.06 -1.33
N SER A 153 6.14 -1.37 -1.28
CA SER A 153 7.00 -1.38 -0.09
C SER A 153 6.30 -0.81 1.14
N ALA A 154 5.55 0.28 0.99
CA ALA A 154 4.77 0.88 2.07
C ALA A 154 3.64 -0.06 2.55
N ARG A 155 2.97 -0.77 1.63
CA ARG A 155 1.97 -1.78 1.99
C ARG A 155 2.58 -2.95 2.76
N ARG A 156 3.77 -3.41 2.37
CA ARG A 156 4.49 -4.47 3.08
C ARG A 156 4.84 -4.05 4.51
N LEU A 157 5.46 -2.87 4.67
CA LEU A 157 5.77 -2.32 5.99
C LEU A 157 4.52 -2.19 6.87
N ALA A 158 3.43 -1.62 6.33
CA ALA A 158 2.16 -1.52 7.06
C ALA A 158 1.59 -2.90 7.44
N SER A 159 1.73 -3.90 6.57
CA SER A 159 1.29 -5.27 6.88
C SER A 159 2.16 -5.94 7.96
N GLU A 160 3.46 -5.65 7.99
CA GLU A 160 4.39 -6.12 9.00
C GLU A 160 4.07 -5.48 10.37
N GLU A 161 3.87 -4.16 10.41
CA GLU A 161 3.46 -3.44 11.63
C GLU A 161 2.13 -3.99 12.21
N LEU A 162 1.14 -4.24 11.35
CA LEU A 162 -0.13 -4.84 11.77
C LEU A 162 0.06 -6.27 12.31
N ALA A 163 0.94 -7.06 11.71
CA ALA A 163 1.25 -8.41 12.18
C ALA A 163 1.95 -8.38 13.55
N GLU A 164 2.87 -7.45 13.77
CA GLU A 164 3.53 -7.25 15.07
C GLU A 164 2.53 -6.85 16.16
N LEU A 165 1.64 -5.91 15.87
CA LEU A 165 0.58 -5.51 16.82
C LEU A 165 -0.34 -6.69 17.16
N ALA A 166 -0.76 -7.46 16.16
CA ALA A 166 -1.58 -8.65 16.40
C ALA A 166 -0.85 -9.70 17.25
N GLN A 167 0.46 -9.87 17.07
CA GLN A 167 1.28 -10.75 17.93
C GLN A 167 1.34 -10.23 19.37
N GLN A 168 1.57 -8.92 19.57
CA GLN A 168 1.60 -8.32 20.90
C GLN A 168 0.26 -8.46 21.63
N GLU A 169 -0.86 -8.25 20.94
CA GLU A 169 -2.21 -8.46 21.49
C GLU A 169 -2.45 -9.92 21.87
N ALA A 170 -2.06 -10.86 21.00
CA ALA A 170 -2.17 -12.29 21.27
C ALA A 170 -1.33 -12.72 22.49
N GLU A 171 -0.12 -12.18 22.64
CA GLU A 171 0.71 -12.40 23.82
C GLU A 171 0.09 -11.82 25.09
N ALA A 172 -0.43 -10.60 25.03
CA ALA A 172 -1.09 -9.96 26.16
C ALA A 172 -2.32 -10.76 26.62
N ALA A 173 -3.12 -11.25 25.67
CA ALA A 173 -4.27 -12.11 25.94
C ALA A 173 -3.85 -13.44 26.59
N ARG A 174 -2.75 -14.07 26.12
CA ARG A 174 -2.20 -15.28 26.75
C ARG A 174 -1.73 -15.02 28.18
N ARG A 175 -1.00 -13.92 28.42
CA ARG A 175 -0.55 -13.55 29.77
C ARG A 175 -1.72 -13.32 30.72
N LEU A 176 -2.79 -12.67 30.25
CA LEU A 176 -4.00 -12.48 31.04
C LEU A 176 -4.69 -13.81 31.36
N ALA A 177 -4.84 -14.68 30.36
CA ALA A 177 -5.43 -16.01 30.55
C ALA A 177 -4.62 -16.87 31.55
N ASP A 178 -3.29 -16.83 31.45
CA ASP A 178 -2.40 -17.50 32.40
C ASP A 178 -2.54 -16.95 33.82
N ALA A 179 -2.66 -15.63 33.98
CA ALA A 179 -2.88 -14.99 35.26
C ALA A 179 -4.23 -15.40 35.88
N GLN A 180 -5.31 -15.38 35.10
CA GLN A 180 -6.64 -15.82 35.52
C GLN A 180 -6.66 -17.31 35.90
N SER A 181 -5.96 -18.16 35.14
CA SER A 181 -5.83 -19.58 35.45
C SER A 181 -5.10 -19.81 36.78
N ARG A 182 -4.02 -19.05 37.03
CA ARG A 182 -3.30 -19.09 38.30
C ARG A 182 -4.17 -18.63 39.46
N GLU A 183 -4.88 -17.52 39.31
CA GLU A 183 -5.81 -17.00 40.33
C GLU A 183 -6.92 -18.01 40.63
N ALA A 184 -7.56 -18.57 39.61
CA ALA A 184 -8.55 -19.62 39.78
C ALA A 184 -7.98 -20.87 40.46
N GLY A 185 -6.72 -21.22 40.16
CA GLY A 185 -6.00 -22.30 40.83
C GLY A 185 -5.76 -22.03 42.31
N LEU A 186 -5.39 -20.80 42.67
CA LEU A 186 -5.23 -20.38 44.06
C LEU A 186 -6.57 -20.38 44.81
N ALA A 187 -7.61 -19.80 44.22
CA ALA A 187 -8.96 -19.80 44.81
C ALA A 187 -9.49 -21.22 45.06
N ARG A 188 -9.22 -22.17 44.15
CA ARG A 188 -9.55 -23.59 44.35
C ARG A 188 -8.80 -24.18 45.54
N ARG A 189 -7.48 -23.94 45.65
CA ARG A 189 -6.67 -24.40 46.79
C ARG A 189 -7.15 -23.81 48.11
N GLU A 190 -7.49 -22.53 48.13
CA GLU A 190 -8.04 -21.87 49.31
C GLU A 190 -9.38 -22.49 49.73
N ALA A 191 -10.28 -22.74 48.77
CA ALA A 191 -11.55 -23.41 49.03
C ALA A 191 -11.38 -24.85 49.54
N GLU A 192 -10.42 -25.61 48.99
CA GLU A 192 -10.07 -26.95 49.47
C GLU A 192 -9.57 -26.93 50.91
N LEU A 193 -8.66 -26.01 51.24
CA LEU A 193 -8.14 -25.83 52.59
C LEU A 193 -9.24 -25.43 53.58
N ALA A 194 -10.09 -24.47 53.21
CA ALA A 194 -11.23 -24.05 54.03
C ALA A 194 -12.22 -25.19 54.28
N SER A 195 -12.52 -25.98 53.24
CA SER A 195 -13.38 -27.17 53.35
C SER A 195 -12.77 -28.23 54.26
N ALA A 196 -11.47 -28.50 54.13
CA ALA A 196 -10.75 -29.43 54.99
C ALA A 196 -10.76 -28.98 56.47
N GLN A 197 -10.55 -27.69 56.73
CA GLN A 197 -10.65 -27.10 58.07
C GLN A 197 -12.07 -27.24 58.64
N ALA A 198 -13.10 -26.94 57.85
CA ALA A 198 -14.49 -27.07 58.26
C ALA A 198 -14.87 -28.53 58.58
N LEU A 199 -14.40 -29.49 57.78
CA LEU A 199 -14.59 -30.91 58.04
C LEU A 199 -13.89 -31.36 59.32
N SER A 200 -12.63 -30.95 59.53
CA SER A 200 -11.88 -31.25 60.74
C SER A 200 -12.58 -30.70 61.99
N LEU A 201 -13.06 -29.46 61.94
CA LEU A 201 -13.85 -28.86 63.02
C LEU A 201 -15.13 -29.64 63.28
N ARG A 202 -15.87 -30.01 62.23
CA ARG A 202 -17.09 -30.83 62.38
C ARG A 202 -16.81 -32.17 63.05
N GLN A 203 -15.71 -32.84 62.70
CA GLN A 203 -15.31 -34.10 63.35
C GLN A 203 -14.96 -33.89 64.83
N GLN A 204 -14.26 -32.81 65.16
CA GLN A 204 -13.97 -32.44 66.56
C GLN A 204 -15.25 -32.15 67.36
N LEU A 205 -16.23 -31.46 66.77
CA LEU A 205 -17.52 -31.21 67.44
C LEU A 205 -18.34 -32.50 67.61
N ALA A 206 -18.32 -33.39 66.62
CA ALA A 206 -19.02 -34.67 66.68
C ALA A 206 -18.46 -35.61 67.76
N SER A 207 -17.14 -35.62 67.99
CA SER A 207 -16.53 -36.49 69.02
C SER A 207 -16.96 -36.10 70.44
N ILE A 208 -17.23 -34.82 70.70
CA ILE A 208 -17.66 -34.34 72.01
C ILE A 208 -19.19 -34.17 72.16
N ARG A 209 -19.98 -34.62 71.18
CA ARG A 209 -21.45 -34.41 71.12
C ARG A 209 -21.85 -32.94 71.25
N ALA A 210 -21.06 -32.04 70.64
CA ALA A 210 -21.43 -30.64 70.56
C ALA A 210 -22.46 -30.43 69.44
N VAL A 211 -23.56 -29.76 69.76
CA VAL A 211 -24.64 -29.45 68.82
C VAL A 211 -24.82 -27.93 68.79
N SER A 212 -24.80 -27.35 67.59
CA SER A 212 -25.18 -25.94 67.42
C SER A 212 -26.69 -25.79 67.63
N SER A 213 -27.07 -24.89 68.52
CA SER A 213 -28.44 -24.61 68.94
C SER A 213 -28.73 -23.10 68.83
N THR A 214 -29.99 -22.71 68.91
CA THR A 214 -30.38 -21.29 69.01
C THR A 214 -29.84 -20.60 70.26
N ARG A 215 -29.45 -21.37 71.29
CA ARG A 215 -28.78 -20.89 72.51
C ARG A 215 -27.25 -20.74 72.36
N GLY A 216 -26.69 -21.09 71.20
CA GLY A 216 -25.25 -21.17 70.96
C GLY A 216 -24.76 -22.62 70.86
N LEU A 217 -23.48 -22.84 71.11
CA LEU A 217 -22.88 -24.18 71.02
C LEU A 217 -23.12 -24.96 72.32
N VAL A 218 -23.90 -26.03 72.26
CA VAL A 218 -24.26 -26.86 73.42
C VAL A 218 -23.47 -28.17 73.41
N ILE A 219 -22.71 -28.43 74.46
CA ILE A 219 -21.96 -29.67 74.67
C ILE A 219 -22.65 -30.46 75.78
N THR A 220 -23.11 -31.69 75.50
CA THR A 220 -23.85 -32.49 76.48
C THR A 220 -22.99 -33.59 77.11
N LEU A 221 -22.75 -33.47 78.41
CA LEU A 221 -22.16 -34.50 79.27
C LEU A 221 -23.27 -35.36 79.86
N GLY A 222 -23.42 -36.60 79.37
CA GLY A 222 -24.41 -37.54 79.90
C GLY A 222 -24.04 -38.19 81.25
N ASP A 223 -24.97 -38.96 81.80
CA ASP A 223 -24.89 -39.60 83.12
C ASP A 223 -23.62 -40.45 83.36
N ALA A 224 -23.05 -41.05 82.32
CA ALA A 224 -21.82 -41.87 82.42
C ALA A 224 -20.58 -41.08 82.89
N TYR A 225 -20.65 -39.74 82.90
CA TYR A 225 -19.58 -38.87 83.38
C TYR A 225 -19.64 -38.59 84.88
N PHE A 226 -20.69 -39.05 85.57
CA PHE A 226 -20.88 -38.90 87.02
C PHE A 226 -21.13 -40.28 87.64
N ALA A 227 -20.56 -40.54 88.83
CA ALA A 227 -20.92 -41.75 89.56
C ALA A 227 -22.39 -41.68 90.05
N SER A 228 -23.06 -42.83 90.16
CA SER A 228 -24.48 -42.90 90.56
C SER A 228 -24.71 -42.21 91.90
N GLY A 229 -25.65 -41.25 91.94
CA GLY A 229 -25.95 -40.44 93.13
C GLY A 229 -24.86 -39.45 93.55
N GLN A 230 -23.81 -39.27 92.74
CA GLN A 230 -22.68 -38.38 93.04
C GLN A 230 -22.65 -37.18 92.08
N SER A 231 -22.01 -36.10 92.55
CA SER A 231 -21.69 -34.90 91.79
C SER A 231 -20.26 -34.91 91.24
N GLN A 232 -19.41 -35.84 91.69
CA GLN A 232 -18.02 -35.93 91.27
C GLN A 232 -17.86 -36.50 89.86
N LEU A 233 -17.03 -35.83 89.05
CA LEU A 233 -16.68 -36.24 87.69
C LEU A 233 -15.82 -37.51 87.65
N ALA A 234 -16.24 -38.48 86.85
CA ALA A 234 -15.48 -39.69 86.57
C ALA A 234 -14.15 -39.35 85.85
N ALA A 235 -13.15 -40.23 85.95
CA ALA A 235 -11.86 -40.04 85.28
C ALA A 235 -12.01 -39.90 83.75
N ALA A 236 -12.87 -40.71 83.13
CA ALA A 236 -13.19 -40.64 81.71
C ALA A 236 -13.86 -39.31 81.29
N ALA A 237 -14.52 -38.61 82.22
CA ALA A 237 -15.06 -37.27 81.96
C ALA A 237 -13.96 -36.23 81.82
N ARG A 238 -12.85 -36.41 82.55
CA ARG A 238 -11.71 -35.48 82.54
C ARG A 238 -10.93 -35.53 81.23
N GLU A 239 -10.93 -36.66 80.53
CA GLU A 239 -10.30 -36.80 79.21
C GLU A 239 -11.01 -35.94 78.15
N ASN A 240 -12.34 -35.78 78.26
CA ASN A 240 -13.11 -34.93 77.36
C ASN A 240 -13.07 -33.43 77.71
N LEU A 241 -12.61 -33.07 78.92
CA LEU A 241 -12.44 -31.66 79.31
C LEU A 241 -11.37 -30.97 78.45
N GLY A 242 -10.35 -31.68 77.99
CA GLY A 242 -9.33 -31.12 77.09
C GLY A 242 -9.93 -30.62 75.77
N SER A 243 -10.78 -31.44 75.15
CA SER A 243 -11.48 -31.06 73.91
C SER A 243 -12.49 -29.93 74.12
N ILE A 244 -13.11 -29.85 75.31
CA ILE A 244 -13.98 -28.73 75.68
C ILE A 244 -13.16 -27.43 75.83
N MET A 245 -12.00 -27.50 76.47
CA MET A 245 -11.09 -26.35 76.64
C MET A 245 -10.58 -25.81 75.29
N GLU A 246 -10.27 -26.69 74.34
CA GLU A 246 -9.88 -26.30 72.98
C GLU A 246 -10.98 -25.50 72.25
N ILE A 247 -12.25 -25.79 72.55
CA ILE A 247 -13.39 -25.05 71.97
C ILE A 247 -13.60 -23.73 72.70
N LEU A 248 -13.54 -23.73 74.04
CA LEU A 248 -13.63 -22.51 74.83
C LEU A 248 -12.55 -21.49 74.46
N ALA A 249 -11.36 -21.95 74.07
CA ALA A 249 -10.27 -21.11 73.58
C ALA A 249 -10.56 -20.45 72.22
N ARG A 250 -11.43 -21.04 71.39
CA ARG A 250 -11.84 -20.46 70.09
C ARG A 250 -12.91 -19.38 70.23
N TYR A 251 -13.61 -19.35 71.37
CA TYR A 251 -14.62 -18.34 71.70
C TYR A 251 -14.24 -17.58 72.97
N PRO A 252 -13.11 -16.84 73.00
CA PRO A 252 -12.56 -16.26 74.23
C PRO A 252 -13.44 -15.16 74.85
N GLU A 253 -14.32 -14.55 74.06
CA GLU A 253 -15.18 -13.43 74.50
C GLU A 253 -16.58 -13.86 74.95
N GLN A 254 -16.96 -15.13 74.73
CA GLN A 254 -18.32 -15.60 75.00
C GLN A 254 -18.51 -16.07 76.45
N GLN A 255 -19.71 -15.86 77.00
CA GLN A 255 -20.12 -16.45 78.28
C GLN A 255 -20.44 -17.93 78.13
N VAL A 256 -20.21 -18.69 79.19
CA VAL A 256 -20.40 -20.13 79.26
C VAL A 256 -21.36 -20.44 80.40
N SER A 257 -22.52 -21.01 80.07
CA SER A 257 -23.48 -21.53 81.04
C SER A 257 -23.26 -23.03 81.21
N VAL A 258 -23.08 -23.49 82.45
CA VAL A 258 -22.97 -24.90 82.81
C VAL A 258 -24.26 -25.29 83.53
N GLU A 259 -25.07 -26.11 82.89
CA GLU A 259 -26.46 -26.36 83.25
C GLU A 259 -26.62 -27.81 83.70
N GLY A 260 -26.92 -28.01 84.98
CA GLY A 260 -27.14 -29.34 85.54
C GLY A 260 -28.61 -29.75 85.45
N HIS A 261 -28.86 -31.00 85.08
CA HIS A 261 -30.21 -31.58 85.03
C HIS A 261 -30.24 -32.98 85.65
N THR A 262 -31.37 -33.32 86.27
CA THR A 262 -31.65 -34.64 86.82
C THR A 262 -32.83 -35.30 86.09
N ASP A 263 -33.07 -36.58 86.38
CA ASP A 263 -34.37 -37.20 86.06
C ASP A 263 -35.39 -36.91 87.18
N SER A 264 -36.62 -37.39 87.01
CA SER A 264 -37.70 -37.17 88.00
C SER A 264 -37.68 -38.13 89.20
N SER A 265 -36.54 -38.77 89.50
CA SER A 265 -36.42 -39.71 90.61
C SER A 265 -35.87 -38.97 91.83
N GLY A 266 -36.70 -38.77 92.86
CA GLY A 266 -36.29 -38.06 94.08
C GLY A 266 -37.30 -36.98 94.45
N SER A 267 -36.91 -36.08 95.37
CA SER A 267 -37.65 -34.84 95.62
C SER A 267 -37.06 -33.70 94.78
N ASP A 268 -37.88 -32.70 94.47
CA ASP A 268 -37.47 -31.52 93.71
C ASP A 268 -36.24 -30.83 94.33
N GLU A 269 -36.20 -30.72 95.66
CA GLU A 269 -35.08 -30.10 96.37
C GLU A 269 -33.79 -30.92 96.27
N ALA A 270 -33.90 -32.24 96.35
CA ALA A 270 -32.75 -33.14 96.18
C ALA A 270 -32.21 -33.07 94.75
N ASN A 271 -33.11 -33.02 93.76
CA ASN A 271 -32.78 -32.92 92.35
C ASN A 271 -32.15 -31.56 91.98
N LEU A 272 -32.67 -30.47 92.54
CA LEU A 272 -32.10 -29.13 92.38
C LEU A 272 -30.70 -29.03 93.00
N SER A 273 -30.52 -29.57 94.22
CA SER A 273 -29.20 -29.61 94.87
C SER A 273 -28.19 -30.45 94.08
N LEU A 274 -28.59 -31.65 93.64
CA LEU A 274 -27.72 -32.55 92.89
C LEU A 274 -27.31 -31.96 91.52
N SER A 275 -28.24 -31.38 90.79
CA SER A 275 -27.94 -30.71 89.52
C SER A 275 -27.00 -29.51 89.70
N GLN A 276 -27.22 -28.67 90.73
CA GLN A 276 -26.34 -27.54 91.03
C GLN A 276 -24.92 -28.01 91.38
N GLN A 277 -24.78 -29.06 92.19
CA GLN A 277 -23.47 -29.62 92.54
C GLN A 277 -22.74 -30.21 91.33
N ARG A 278 -23.46 -30.87 90.42
CA ARG A 278 -22.89 -31.41 89.17
C ARG A 278 -22.42 -30.29 88.24
N ALA A 279 -23.23 -29.25 88.07
CA ALA A 279 -22.86 -28.07 87.29
C ALA A 279 -21.62 -27.38 87.88
N GLN A 280 -21.58 -27.22 89.20
CA GLN A 280 -20.44 -26.60 89.90
C GLN A 280 -19.17 -27.45 89.78
N SER A 281 -19.29 -28.79 89.86
CA SER A 281 -18.15 -29.70 89.67
C SER A 281 -17.56 -29.62 88.26
N VAL A 282 -18.41 -29.45 87.23
CA VAL A 282 -17.95 -29.21 85.84
C VAL A 282 -17.28 -27.86 85.70
N ARG A 283 -17.87 -26.79 86.28
CA ARG A 283 -17.25 -25.46 86.31
C ARG A 283 -15.86 -25.49 86.96
N GLU A 284 -15.74 -26.10 88.13
CA GLU A 284 -14.46 -26.24 88.84
C GLU A 284 -13.42 -26.98 88.01
N ALA A 285 -13.83 -28.06 87.34
CA ALA A 285 -12.93 -28.82 86.50
C ALA A 285 -12.46 -28.04 85.27
N LEU A 286 -13.32 -27.22 84.66
CA LEU A 286 -12.94 -26.32 83.55
C LEU A 286 -12.01 -25.20 84.03
N VAL A 287 -12.30 -24.59 85.19
CA VAL A 287 -11.44 -23.55 85.79
C VAL A 287 -10.07 -24.12 86.16
N ALA A 288 -10.02 -25.34 86.71
CA ALA A 288 -8.77 -26.03 87.02
C ALA A 288 -7.91 -26.32 85.77
N GLN A 289 -8.54 -26.45 84.61
CA GLN A 289 -7.87 -26.60 83.30
C GLN A 289 -7.52 -25.24 82.66
N GLY A 290 -7.79 -24.12 83.33
CA GLY A 290 -7.37 -22.77 82.91
C GLY A 290 -8.47 -21.90 82.31
N ALA A 291 -9.75 -22.29 82.38
CA ALA A 291 -10.83 -21.41 81.96
C ALA A 291 -11.01 -20.24 82.93
N ASP A 292 -11.34 -19.05 82.42
CA ASP A 292 -11.61 -17.87 83.24
C ASP A 292 -12.89 -18.10 84.08
N PRO A 293 -12.82 -18.08 85.43
CA PRO A 293 -13.97 -18.33 86.29
C PRO A 293 -15.08 -17.29 86.15
N ASN A 294 -14.79 -16.08 85.66
CA ASN A 294 -15.79 -15.02 85.42
C ASN A 294 -16.63 -15.28 84.18
N ARG A 295 -16.15 -16.13 83.26
CA ARG A 295 -16.86 -16.50 82.03
C ARG A 295 -17.82 -17.67 82.23
N ILE A 296 -17.71 -18.40 83.35
CA ILE A 296 -18.45 -19.64 83.57
C ILE A 296 -19.46 -19.46 84.72
N VAL A 297 -20.74 -19.52 84.37
CA VAL A 297 -21.87 -19.54 85.31
C VAL A 297 -22.36 -20.98 85.44
N ALA A 298 -22.53 -21.47 86.68
CA ALA A 298 -23.03 -22.83 86.93
C ALA A 298 -24.42 -22.78 87.58
N THR A 299 -25.41 -23.40 86.94
CA THR A 299 -26.82 -23.37 87.36
C THR A 299 -27.42 -24.77 87.34
N GLY A 300 -28.04 -25.19 88.44
CA GLY A 300 -28.83 -26.41 88.53
C GLY A 300 -30.29 -26.14 88.20
N PHE A 301 -30.88 -26.94 87.31
CA PHE A 301 -32.30 -26.86 86.95
C PHE A 301 -33.15 -27.99 87.54
N GLY A 302 -32.54 -28.94 88.26
CA GLY A 302 -33.21 -30.14 88.74
C GLY A 302 -33.86 -30.91 87.59
N GLU A 303 -35.08 -31.39 87.81
CA GLU A 303 -35.86 -32.16 86.83
C GLU A 303 -36.73 -31.29 85.90
N THR A 304 -36.70 -29.96 86.07
CA THR A 304 -37.66 -29.03 85.44
C THR A 304 -37.54 -28.90 83.92
N GLN A 305 -36.43 -29.39 83.34
CA GLN A 305 -36.16 -29.33 81.90
C GLN A 305 -35.76 -30.70 81.33
N PRO A 306 -36.73 -31.64 81.23
CA PRO A 306 -36.47 -32.96 80.67
C PRO A 306 -36.33 -32.90 79.14
N ILE A 307 -35.41 -33.69 78.59
CA ILE A 307 -35.20 -33.82 77.13
C ILE A 307 -35.69 -35.17 76.58
N ALA A 308 -36.11 -36.07 77.47
CA ALA A 308 -36.71 -37.36 77.16
C ALA A 308 -37.75 -37.76 78.22
N SER A 309 -38.59 -38.74 77.92
CA SER A 309 -39.59 -39.26 78.87
C SER A 309 -38.90 -39.82 80.13
N ASN A 310 -39.37 -39.42 81.31
CA ASN A 310 -38.92 -40.00 82.59
C ASN A 310 -39.52 -41.39 82.87
N ASP A 311 -40.44 -41.86 82.04
CA ASP A 311 -41.19 -43.10 82.26
C ASP A 311 -40.36 -44.36 81.98
N ASN A 312 -39.28 -44.22 81.21
CA ASN A 312 -38.38 -45.33 80.87
C ASN A 312 -36.93 -45.03 81.28
N SER A 313 -36.14 -46.09 81.50
CA SER A 313 -34.76 -45.99 81.98
C SER A 313 -33.84 -45.26 80.99
N GLN A 314 -34.06 -45.43 79.69
CA GLN A 314 -33.28 -44.75 78.65
C GLN A 314 -33.51 -43.24 78.66
N GLY A 315 -34.75 -42.79 78.84
CA GLY A 315 -35.09 -41.38 78.89
C GLY A 315 -34.63 -40.72 80.18
N ARG A 316 -34.77 -41.38 81.34
CA ARG A 316 -34.16 -40.92 82.59
C ARG A 316 -32.63 -40.74 82.48
N ALA A 317 -31.95 -41.70 81.85
CA ALA A 317 -30.50 -41.60 81.61
C ALA A 317 -30.11 -40.43 80.68
N ARG A 318 -30.99 -40.02 79.76
CA ARG A 318 -30.78 -38.81 78.94
C ARG A 318 -31.02 -37.52 79.74
N ASN A 319 -31.99 -37.52 80.66
CA ASN A 319 -32.31 -36.36 81.49
C ASN A 319 -31.23 -36.06 82.54
N ARG A 320 -30.54 -37.09 83.04
CA ARG A 320 -29.33 -36.95 83.88
C ARG A 320 -28.14 -36.50 83.04
N ARG A 321 -27.97 -35.19 82.91
CA ARG A 321 -26.93 -34.58 82.06
C ARG A 321 -26.44 -33.26 82.63
N VAL A 322 -25.26 -32.85 82.19
CA VAL A 322 -24.80 -31.47 82.30
C VAL A 322 -24.60 -30.93 80.89
N GLU A 323 -25.21 -29.80 80.58
CA GLU A 323 -24.97 -29.08 79.33
C GLU A 323 -23.98 -27.95 79.57
N ILE A 324 -23.05 -27.77 78.65
CA ILE A 324 -22.17 -26.61 78.60
C ILE A 324 -22.59 -25.81 77.37
N VAL A 325 -23.15 -24.63 77.60
CA VAL A 325 -23.69 -23.74 76.57
C VAL A 325 -22.74 -22.57 76.41
N ILE A 326 -22.16 -22.42 75.22
CA ILE A 326 -21.35 -21.26 74.87
C ILE A 326 -22.29 -20.29 74.15
N GLU A 327 -22.66 -19.22 74.86
CA GLU A 327 -23.61 -18.23 74.37
C GLU A 327 -23.02 -17.47 73.17
N GLY A 328 -23.85 -17.13 72.18
CA GLY A 328 -23.41 -16.33 71.02
C GLY A 328 -22.44 -17.03 70.06
N ALA A 329 -22.03 -18.28 70.32
CA ALA A 329 -21.29 -19.10 69.37
C ALA A 329 -22.24 -19.66 68.30
N GLN A 330 -22.36 -18.96 67.17
CA GLN A 330 -23.07 -19.42 65.96
C GLN A 330 -22.09 -19.89 64.89
#